data_AF-A0A6L7XUT6-F1
#
_entry.id   AF-A0A6L7XUT6-F1
#
_cell.length_a   1.000
_cell.length_b   1.000
_cell.length_c   1.000
_cell.angle_alpha   90.00
_cell.angle_beta   90.00
_cell.angle_gamma   90.00
#
_symmetry.space_group_name_H-M   'P 1'
#
loop_
_entity.id
_entity.type
_entity.pdbx_description
1 polymer ?
#
loop_
_entity_poly.entity_id
_entity_poly.type
_entity_poly.pdbx_seq_one_letter_code
_entity_poly.pdbx_strand_id
1 'polypeptide(L)'
;MSDVAGEARIQRALKLSLGVAAGLALVTAAAVLLLRREEDTQASPEAVQAGPQLPRAPAVDAPAMPFTDVTAEAGIDFLHRTGAYGERAVALVWIQGRCCGGVSYSHL
;
A
#
# COMPACT_ATOMS: atom_id res chain seq x y z
N MET A 1 29.54 9.05 51.56
CA MET A 1 28.86 10.34 51.29
C MET A 1 29.14 10.90 49.89
N SER A 2 30.08 10.34 49.12
CA SER A 2 30.46 10.79 47.77
C SER A 2 29.54 10.31 46.65
N ASP A 3 28.88 9.15 46.80
CA ASP A 3 28.04 8.55 45.74
C ASP A 3 26.75 9.33 45.47
N VAL A 4 26.07 9.81 46.52
CA VAL A 4 24.82 10.59 46.42
C VAL A 4 25.01 11.89 45.62
N ALA A 5 26.18 12.53 45.76
CA ALA A 5 26.51 13.75 45.01
C ALA A 5 26.77 13.46 43.52
N GLY A 6 27.25 12.27 43.18
CA GLY A 6 27.46 11.82 41.80
C GLY A 6 26.16 11.51 41.08
N GLU A 7 25.27 10.74 41.72
CA GLU A 7 23.95 10.37 41.20
C GLU A 7 23.10 11.61 40.87
N ALA A 8 23.09 12.61 41.75
CA ALA A 8 22.35 13.85 41.55
C ALA A 8 22.85 14.66 40.33
N ARG A 9 24.16 14.64 40.06
CA ARG A 9 24.74 15.31 38.88
C ARG A 9 24.37 14.59 37.59
N ILE A 10 24.43 13.25 37.58
CA ILE A 10 24.06 12.44 36.42
C ILE A 10 22.58 12.65 36.10
N GLN A 11 21.70 12.59 37.11
CA GLN A 11 20.27 12.81 36.92
C GLN A 11 19.96 14.20 36.35
N ARG A 12 20.67 15.23 36.83
CA ARG A 12 20.52 16.60 36.31
C ARG A 12 21.00 16.72 34.87
N ALA A 13 22.16 16.16 34.55
CA ALA A 13 22.71 16.16 33.19
C ALA A 13 21.78 15.41 32.22
N LEU A 14 21.25 14.25 32.62
CA LEU A 14 20.31 13.47 31.81
C LEU A 14 18.99 14.20 31.57
N LYS A 15 18.43 14.85 32.60
CA LYS A 15 17.19 15.64 32.44
C LYS A 15 17.40 16.84 31.51
N LEU A 16 18.56 17.50 31.61
CA LEU A 16 18.90 18.62 30.73
C LEU A 16 19.10 18.15 29.28
N SER A 17 19.88 17.08 29.05
CA SER A 17 20.10 16.56 27.69
C SER A 17 18.82 16.03 27.06
N LEU A 18 17.99 15.32 27.84
CA LEU A 18 16.68 14.84 27.39
C LEU A 18 15.74 16.01 27.06
N GLY A 19 15.74 17.07 27.87
CA GLY A 19 14.95 18.28 27.59
C GLY A 19 15.37 18.97 26.30
N VAL A 20 16.68 19.11 26.05
CA VAL A 20 17.20 19.67 24.79
C VAL A 20 16.84 18.79 23.60
N ALA A 21 17.01 17.47 23.72
CA ALA A 21 16.67 16.52 22.65
C ALA A 21 15.16 16.54 22.34
N ALA A 22 14.31 16.54 23.36
CA ALA A 22 12.86 16.65 23.20
C ALA A 22 12.45 17.98 22.58
N GLY A 23 13.07 19.09 23.00
CA GLY A 23 12.84 20.40 22.39
C GLY A 23 13.19 20.42 20.90
N LEU A 24 14.36 19.87 20.53
CA LEU A 24 14.78 19.78 19.13
C LEU A 24 13.82 18.91 18.31
N ALA A 25 13.38 17.76 18.85
CA ALA A 25 12.42 16.88 18.20
C ALA A 25 11.05 17.55 17.96
N LEU A 26 10.58 18.35 18.92
CA LEU A 26 9.33 19.11 18.77
C LEU A 26 9.44 20.19 17.70
N VAL A 27 10.56 20.93 17.68
CA VAL A 27 10.80 21.98 16.67
C VAL A 27 10.87 21.38 15.26
N THR A 28 11.61 20.29 15.07
CA THR A 28 11.72 19.63 13.76
C THR A 28 10.39 19.04 13.31
N ALA A 29 9.65 18.38 14.21
CA ALA A 29 8.32 17.86 13.91
C ALA A 29 7.36 18.98 13.49
N ALA A 30 7.34 20.11 14.22
CA ALA A 30 6.51 21.26 13.88
C ALA A 30 6.89 21.84 12.50
N ALA A 31 8.18 22.01 12.22
CA ALA A 31 8.65 22.50 10.92
C ALA A 31 8.21 21.58 9.77
N VAL A 32 8.36 20.26 9.92
CA VAL A 32 7.94 19.28 8.91
C VAL A 32 6.44 19.31 8.68
N LEU A 33 5.63 19.41 9.74
CA LEU A 33 4.18 19.50 9.63
C LEU A 33 3.73 20.78 8.93
N LEU A 34 4.40 21.91 9.18
CA LEU A 34 4.11 23.18 8.51
C LEU A 34 4.50 23.14 7.03
N LEU A 35 5.68 22.61 6.69
CA LEU A 35 6.16 22.51 5.30
C LEU A 35 5.28 21.56 4.45
N ARG A 36 4.91 20.40 5.01
CA ARG A 36 4.03 19.43 4.31
C ARG A 36 2.65 20.00 3.99
N ARG A 37 2.15 20.93 4.80
CA ARG A 37 0.86 21.59 4.57
C ARG A 37 0.88 22.46 3.32
N GLU A 38 2.04 23.03 2.98
CA GLU A 38 2.21 23.87 1.79
C GLU A 38 2.29 23.02 0.51
N GLU A 39 2.94 21.85 0.58
CA GLU A 39 3.06 20.91 -0.56
C GLU A 39 1.69 20.34 -1.01
N ASP A 40 0.78 20.05 -0.07
CA ASP A 40 -0.55 19.49 -0.39
C ASP A 40 -1.46 20.49 -1.14
N THR A 41 -1.12 21.78 -1.12
CA THR A 41 -1.88 22.81 -1.87
C THR A 41 -1.43 22.90 -3.34
N GLN A 42 -0.27 22.33 -3.69
CA GLN A 42 0.21 22.22 -5.06
C GLN A 42 -0.15 20.85 -5.65
N ALA A 43 -1.41 20.46 -5.56
CA ALA A 43 -1.95 19.45 -6.46
C ALA A 43 -1.88 20.01 -7.89
N SER A 44 -0.76 19.76 -8.57
CA SER A 44 -0.62 20.02 -9.99
C SER A 44 -1.79 19.35 -10.69
N PRO A 45 -2.56 20.07 -11.54
CA PRO A 45 -3.57 19.39 -12.35
C PRO A 45 -2.86 18.28 -13.10
N GLU A 46 -3.40 17.07 -12.97
CA GLU A 46 -2.93 15.88 -13.66
C GLU A 46 -2.81 16.23 -15.14
N ALA A 47 -1.57 16.39 -15.62
CA ALA A 47 -1.33 16.74 -17.00
C ALA A 47 -1.81 15.55 -17.82
N VAL A 48 -2.93 15.72 -18.53
CA VAL A 48 -3.45 14.74 -19.47
C VAL A 48 -2.36 14.48 -20.49
N GLN A 49 -1.65 13.37 -20.33
CA GLN A 49 -0.62 12.95 -21.26
C GLN A 49 -1.33 12.59 -22.57
N ALA A 50 -1.21 13.45 -23.58
CA ALA A 50 -1.70 13.12 -24.91
C ALA A 50 -0.85 11.98 -25.46
N GLY A 51 -1.46 10.79 -25.58
CA GLY A 51 -0.84 9.62 -26.19
C GLY A 51 -0.48 9.86 -27.67
N PRO A 52 0.36 8.99 -28.25
CA PRO A 52 0.73 9.11 -29.66
C PRO A 52 -0.51 9.08 -30.57
N GLN A 53 -0.56 9.99 -31.53
CA GLN A 53 -1.63 10.01 -32.53
C GLN A 53 -1.48 8.78 -33.43
N LEU A 54 -2.46 7.88 -33.43
CA LEU A 54 -2.45 6.75 -34.35
C LEU A 54 -2.50 7.25 -35.80
N PRO A 55 -1.64 6.73 -36.70
CA PRO A 55 -1.78 6.98 -38.12
C PRO A 55 -3.17 6.57 -38.60
N ARG A 56 -3.80 7.42 -39.42
CA ARG A 56 -5.07 7.08 -40.08
C ARG A 56 -4.80 5.95 -41.06
N ALA A 57 -5.16 4.72 -40.69
CA ALA A 57 -5.08 3.58 -41.58
C ALA A 57 -6.01 3.80 -42.79
N PRO A 58 -5.61 3.41 -44.00
CA PRO A 58 -6.52 3.37 -45.14
C PRO A 58 -7.69 2.46 -44.80
N ALA A 59 -8.90 2.87 -45.17
CA ALA A 59 -10.09 2.04 -45.07
C ALA A 59 -9.95 0.89 -46.07
N VAL A 60 -9.37 -0.20 -45.60
CA VAL A 60 -9.37 -1.48 -46.30
C VAL A 60 -10.54 -2.27 -45.74
N ASP A 61 -11.45 -2.71 -46.61
CA ASP A 61 -12.51 -3.63 -46.21
C ASP A 61 -11.85 -4.94 -45.74
N ALA A 62 -11.87 -5.16 -44.42
CA ALA A 62 -11.41 -6.41 -43.85
C ALA A 62 -12.34 -7.54 -44.35
N PRO A 63 -11.80 -8.66 -44.87
CA PRO A 63 -12.64 -9.78 -45.24
C PRO A 63 -13.37 -10.31 -44.00
N ALA A 64 -14.63 -10.68 -44.18
CA ALA A 64 -15.41 -11.33 -43.13
C ALA A 64 -14.73 -12.67 -42.76
N MET A 65 -14.11 -12.71 -41.59
CA MET A 65 -13.58 -13.92 -40.96
C MET A 65 -14.63 -14.44 -39.99
N PRO A 66 -15.46 -15.42 -40.38
CA PRO A 66 -16.42 -16.01 -39.45
C PRO A 66 -15.65 -16.77 -38.36
N PHE A 67 -15.96 -16.47 -37.10
CA PHE A 67 -15.57 -17.32 -35.99
C PHE A 67 -16.53 -18.51 -35.95
N THR A 68 -16.06 -19.68 -36.38
CA THR A 68 -16.78 -20.94 -36.23
C THR A 68 -16.36 -21.61 -34.94
N ASP A 69 -17.30 -21.81 -34.03
CA ASP A 69 -17.08 -22.61 -32.84
C ASP A 69 -17.06 -24.10 -33.23
N VAL A 70 -15.89 -24.72 -33.16
CA VAL A 70 -15.67 -26.13 -33.47
C VAL A 70 -15.71 -27.02 -32.23
N THR A 71 -15.99 -26.50 -31.04
CA THR A 71 -15.92 -27.27 -29.78
C THR A 71 -16.94 -28.42 -29.75
N ALA A 72 -18.17 -28.15 -30.20
CA ALA A 72 -19.22 -29.15 -30.30
C ALA A 72 -18.95 -30.19 -31.41
N GLU A 73 -18.41 -29.75 -32.55
CA GLU A 73 -18.08 -30.63 -33.68
C GLU A 73 -16.87 -31.52 -33.39
N ALA A 74 -15.90 -31.02 -32.61
CA ALA A 74 -14.71 -31.75 -32.18
C ALA A 74 -14.93 -32.63 -30.94
N GLY A 75 -16.11 -32.56 -30.30
CA GLY A 75 -16.40 -33.30 -29.07
C GLY A 75 -15.52 -32.90 -27.88
N ILE A 76 -15.05 -31.65 -27.83
CA ILE A 76 -14.16 -31.15 -26.77
C ILE A 76 -14.98 -30.39 -25.72
N ASP A 77 -15.20 -31.02 -24.57
CA ASP A 77 -15.82 -30.37 -23.41
C ASP A 77 -14.75 -29.78 -22.48
N PHE A 78 -14.69 -28.44 -22.39
CA PHE A 78 -13.83 -27.76 -21.41
C PHE A 78 -14.55 -27.66 -20.06
N LEU A 79 -14.24 -28.58 -19.14
CA LEU A 79 -14.64 -28.42 -17.74
C LEU A 79 -13.65 -27.49 -17.02
N HIS A 80 -14.04 -26.24 -16.81
CA HIS A 80 -13.27 -25.30 -16.00
C HIS A 80 -13.31 -25.72 -14.53
N ARG A 81 -12.32 -26.48 -14.08
CA ARG A 81 -12.07 -26.69 -12.65
C ARG A 81 -11.33 -25.46 -12.12
N THR A 82 -12.04 -24.60 -11.39
CA THR A 82 -11.38 -23.55 -10.59
C THR A 82 -10.42 -24.22 -9.62
N GLY A 83 -9.13 -23.91 -9.69
CA GLY A 83 -8.08 -24.38 -8.77
C GLY A 83 -8.19 -23.79 -7.36
N ALA A 84 -9.40 -23.69 -6.80
CA ALA A 84 -9.63 -23.20 -5.45
C ALA A 84 -9.00 -24.09 -4.35
N TYR A 85 -8.53 -25.28 -4.72
CA TYR A 85 -7.75 -26.17 -3.87
C TYR A 85 -6.33 -26.31 -4.42
N GLY A 86 -5.62 -25.19 -4.41
CA GLY A 86 -4.16 -25.18 -4.42
C GLY A 86 -3.68 -25.67 -3.06
N GLU A 87 -3.20 -26.90 -3.02
CA GLU A 87 -2.47 -27.42 -1.89
C GLU A 87 -1.20 -26.56 -1.70
N ARG A 88 -1.00 -26.03 -0.48
CA ARG A 88 0.22 -25.33 0.01
C ARG A 88 0.23 -23.79 -0.13
N ALA A 89 -0.50 -23.11 0.76
CA ALA A 89 0.09 -21.99 1.50
C ALA A 89 0.34 -22.48 2.93
N VAL A 90 1.53 -23.04 3.11
CA VAL A 90 2.02 -23.55 4.39
C VAL A 90 1.91 -22.49 5.48
N ALA A 91 1.37 -22.92 6.61
CA ALA A 91 1.32 -22.18 7.85
C ALA A 91 2.73 -21.73 8.26
N LEU A 92 3.03 -20.45 8.04
CA LEU A 92 4.03 -19.68 8.78
C LEU A 92 3.55 -18.24 8.99
N VAL A 93 2.27 -18.04 9.35
CA VAL A 93 1.92 -16.91 10.23
C VAL A 93 2.35 -17.34 11.63
N TRP A 94 3.66 -17.30 11.82
CA TRP A 94 4.29 -17.35 13.12
C TRP A 94 3.87 -16.11 13.90
N ILE A 95 3.49 -16.34 15.16
CA ILE A 95 3.60 -15.38 16.27
C ILE A 95 2.48 -14.33 16.30
N GLN A 96 1.36 -14.76 16.90
CA GLN A 96 0.77 -14.12 18.10
C GLN A 96 0.64 -12.59 18.07
N GLY A 97 -0.55 -12.13 17.73
CA GLY A 97 -0.95 -10.74 18.00
C GLY A 97 -2.38 -10.39 17.58
N ARG A 98 -3.37 -11.17 18.01
CA ARG A 98 -4.81 -10.81 18.14
C ARG A 98 -5.26 -9.51 17.44
N CYS A 99 -6.12 -9.66 16.44
CA CYS A 99 -7.31 -8.82 16.33
C CYS A 99 -8.51 -9.73 16.04
N CYS A 100 -8.99 -10.42 17.09
CA CYS A 100 -10.34 -10.93 17.10
C CYS A 100 -11.32 -9.77 17.27
N GLY A 101 -12.46 -9.86 16.57
CA GLY A 101 -13.64 -9.00 16.74
C GLY A 101 -13.95 -8.29 15.42
N GLY A 102 -14.85 -8.73 14.56
CA GLY A 102 -16.16 -9.32 14.83
C GLY A 102 -17.22 -8.30 14.44
N VAL A 103 -17.66 -8.31 13.18
CA VAL A 103 -18.88 -7.62 12.76
C VAL A 103 -19.70 -8.57 11.91
N SER A 104 -20.82 -8.96 12.50
CA SER A 104 -21.93 -9.69 11.91
C SER A 104 -22.60 -8.84 10.83
N TYR A 105 -22.89 -9.42 9.66
CA TYR A 105 -23.99 -8.94 8.83
C TYR A 105 -25.03 -10.05 8.77
N SER A 106 -26.06 -9.90 9.61
CA SER A 106 -27.34 -10.54 9.43
C SER A 106 -28.02 -9.91 8.22
N HIS A 107 -28.44 -10.72 7.25
CA HIS A 107 -29.81 -10.77 6.75
C HIS A 107 -29.92 -11.77 5.59
N LEU A 108 -30.94 -12.63 5.75
CA LEU A 108 -31.48 -13.67 4.86
C LEU A 108 -30.79 -15.04 4.92
#